data_AF-A0A410M963-F1
#
_entry.id   AF-A0A410M963-F1
#
_cell.length_a   1.000
_cell.length_b   1.000
_cell.length_c   1.000
_cell.angle_alpha   90.00
_cell.angle_beta   90.00
_cell.angle_gamma   90.00
#
_symmetry.space_group_name_H-M   'P 1'
#
loop_
_entity.id
_entity.type
_entity.pdbx_description
1 polymer ?
#
loop_
_entity_poly.entity_id
_entity_poly.type
_entity_poly.pdbx_seq_one_letter_code
_entity_poly.pdbx_strand_id
1 'polypeptide(L)' 'MQMTGKDPLLTEVEVLRKRMTKVALEKGLASAESVKISQELDALLNEIQKQRTN' A
#
# COMPACT_ATOMS: atom_id res chain seq x y z
N MET A 1 3.25 -12.67 -17.29
CA MET A 1 4.11 -12.82 -16.08
C MET A 1 3.19 -13.13 -14.90
N GLN A 2 3.08 -14.41 -14.52
CA GLN A 2 2.44 -14.79 -13.26
C GLN A 2 3.55 -14.86 -12.21
N MET A 3 3.55 -13.93 -11.26
CA MET A 3 4.42 -14.02 -10.09
C MET A 3 3.76 -14.99 -9.11
N THR A 4 4.15 -16.26 -9.24
CA THR A 4 3.79 -17.35 -8.33
C THR A 4 4.66 -17.26 -7.08
N GLY A 5 4.03 -16.88 -5.97
CA GLY A 5 4.62 -16.74 -4.64
C GLY A 5 4.03 -15.51 -3.96
N LYS A 6 3.28 -15.69 -2.87
CA LYS A 6 2.75 -14.57 -2.07
C LYS A 6 3.92 -13.80 -1.48
N ASP A 7 4.42 -12.82 -2.22
CA ASP A 7 5.37 -11.85 -1.72
C ASP A 7 4.69 -11.13 -0.53
N PRO A 8 5.24 -11.26 0.69
CA PRO A 8 4.67 -10.63 1.88
C PRO A 8 4.45 -9.13 1.69
N LEU A 9 5.35 -8.45 0.96
CA LEU A 9 5.25 -7.02 0.70
C LEU A 9 4.09 -6.69 -0.26
N LEU A 10 3.89 -7.50 -1.31
CA LEU A 10 2.73 -7.34 -2.19
C LEU A 10 1.41 -7.62 -1.46
N THR A 11 1.42 -8.56 -0.51
CA THR A 11 0.24 -8.86 0.32
C THR A 11 -0.10 -7.67 1.21
N GLU A 12 0.92 -7.03 1.80
CA GLU A 12 0.74 -5.86 2.67
C GLU A 12 0.26 -4.62 1.90
N VAL A 13 0.80 -4.39 0.69
CA VAL A 13 0.32 -3.36 -0.25
C VAL A 13 -1.18 -3.53 -0.55
N GLU A 14 -1.63 -4.76 -0.81
CA GLU A 14 -3.04 -5.05 -1.09
C GLU A 14 -3.95 -4.80 0.13
N VAL A 15 -3.47 -5.13 1.33
CA VAL A 15 -4.19 -4.86 2.59
C VAL A 15 -4.34 -3.35 2.81
N LEU A 16 -3.24 -2.60 2.68
CA LEU A 16 -3.25 -1.16 2.87
C LEU A 16 -4.07 -0.45 1.81
N ARG A 17 -4.03 -0.88 0.55
CA ARG A 17 -4.87 -0.34 -0.53
C ARG A 17 -6.35 -0.47 -0.19
N LYS A 18 -6.80 -1.64 0.24
CA LYS A 18 -8.20 -1.87 0.65
C LYS A 18 -8.60 -0.99 1.84
N ARG A 19 -7.70 -0.85 2.82
CA ARG A 19 -7.93 0.00 3.99
C ARG A 19 -8.01 1.47 3.59
N MET A 20 -7.12 1.95 2.72
CA MET A 20 -7.13 3.32 2.19
C MET A 20 -8.46 3.62 1.48
N THR A 21 -8.92 2.73 0.61
CA THR A 21 -10.21 2.89 -0.09
C THR A 21 -11.36 3.01 0.90
N LYS A 22 -11.40 2.13 1.91
CA LYS A 22 -12.45 2.17 2.94
C LYS A 22 -12.43 3.50 3.71
N VAL A 23 -11.26 3.90 4.21
CA VAL A 23 -11.12 5.14 5.00
C VAL A 23 -11.39 6.38 4.15
N ALA A 24 -10.97 6.39 2.89
CA ALA A 24 -11.25 7.48 1.97
C ALA A 24 -12.76 7.64 1.69
N LEU A 25 -13.49 6.52 1.59
CA LEU A 25 -14.95 6.55 1.43
C LEU A 25 -15.65 7.02 2.72
N GLU A 26 -15.18 6.61 3.89
CA GLU A 26 -15.81 6.93 5.18
C GLU A 26 -15.45 8.32 5.70
N LYS A 27 -14.22 8.77 5.51
CA LYS A 27 -13.64 9.97 6.15
C LYS A 27 -13.11 11.01 5.17
N GLY A 28 -13.08 10.68 3.88
CA GLY A 28 -12.52 11.54 2.83
C GLY A 28 -11.01 11.37 2.66
N LEU A 29 -10.54 11.60 1.43
CA LEU A 29 -9.14 11.44 1.02
C LEU A 29 -8.16 12.33 1.80
N ALA A 30 -8.60 13.51 2.23
CA ALA A 30 -7.80 14.46 3.01
C ALA A 30 -7.83 14.21 4.52
N SER A 31 -8.54 13.17 4.99
CA SER A 31 -8.52 12.83 6.40
C SER A 31 -7.11 12.45 6.84
N ALA A 32 -6.73 12.80 8.07
CA ALA A 32 -5.42 12.44 8.62
C ALA A 32 -5.16 10.92 8.55
N GLU A 33 -6.21 10.11 8.67
CA GLU A 33 -6.10 8.66 8.55
C GLU A 33 -5.87 8.21 7.10
N SER A 34 -6.58 8.78 6.11
CA SER A 34 -6.30 8.51 4.69
C SER A 34 -4.89 8.92 4.29
N VAL A 35 -4.43 10.09 4.75
CA VAL A 35 -3.06 10.58 4.50
C VAL A 35 -2.02 9.65 5.11
N LYS A 36 -2.23 9.20 6.35
CA LYS A 36 -1.32 8.27 7.01
C LYS A 36 -1.21 6.94 6.25
N ILE A 37 -2.35 6.37 5.83
CA ILE A 37 -2.35 5.11 5.06
C ILE A 37 -1.66 5.30 3.70
N SER A 38 -1.85 6.45 3.04
CA SER A 38 -1.14 6.77 1.79
C SER A 38 0.37 6.77 1.98
N GLN A 39 0.86 7.37 3.07
CA GLN A 39 2.29 7.41 3.39
C GLN A 39 2.86 6.02 3.67
N GLU A 40 2.12 5.18 4.41
CA GLU A 40 2.49 3.78 4.66
C GLU A 40 2.57 2.97 3.35
N LEU A 41 1.60 3.17 2.45
CA LEU A 41 1.57 2.53 1.14
C LEU A 41 2.76 2.96 0.26
N ASP A 42 3.05 4.26 0.21
CA ASP A 42 4.18 4.81 -0.56
C ASP A 42 5.52 4.28 -0.04
N ALA A 43 5.69 4.16 1.28
CA ALA A 43 6.90 3.60 1.88
C ALA A 43 7.14 2.13 1.46
N LEU A 44 6.08 1.31 1.46
CA LEU A 44 6.18 -0.09 1.02
C LEU A 44 6.46 -0.22 -0.48
N LEU A 45 5.84 0.62 -1.31
CA LEU A 45 6.11 0.64 -2.75
C LEU A 45 7.57 1.02 -3.02
N ASN A 46 8.10 2.00 -2.31
CA ASN A 46 9.51 2.39 -2.41
C ASN A 46 10.45 1.26 -1.99
N GLU A 47 10.11 0.51 -0.95
CA GLU A 47 10.89 -0.65 -0.50
C GLU A 47 10.92 -1.77 -1.56
N ILE A 48 9.75 -2.10 -2.14
CA ILE A 48 9.67 -3.08 -3.23
C ILE A 48 10.51 -2.62 -4.43
N GLN A 49 10.46 -1.33 -4.79
CA GLN A 49 11.25 -0.78 -5.89
C GLN A 49 12.76 -0.89 -5.63
N LYS A 50 13.21 -0.61 -4.41
CA LYS A 50 14.62 -0.79 -4.01
C LYS A 50 15.06 -2.24 -4.14
N GLN A 51 14.25 -3.19 -3.67
CA GLN A 51 14.56 -4.62 -3.75
C GLN A 51 14.59 -5.16 -5.18
N ARG A 52 13.86 -4.54 -6.11
CA ARG A 52 13.87 -4.91 -7.54
C ARG A 52 15.00 -4.26 -8.35
N THR A 53 15.65 -3.24 -7.80
CA THR A 53 16.70 -2.45 -8.48
C THR A 53 18.12 -2.87 -8.04
N ASN A 54 18.25 -3.67 -6.98
CA ASN A 54 19.48 -4.37 -6.59
C ASN A 54 19.56 -5.75 -7.25
#